data_AF-A0A3D3RM73-F1
#
_entry.id   AF-A0A3D3RM73-F1
#
_cell.length_a   1.000
_cell.length_b   1.000
_cell.length_c   1.000
_cell.angle_alpha   90.00
_cell.angle_beta   90.00
_cell.angle_gamma   90.00
#
_symmetry.space_group_name_H-M   'P 1'
#
loop_
_entity.id
_entity.type
_entity.pdbx_description
1 polymer ?
#
loop_
_entity_poly.entity_id
_entity_poly.type
_entity_poly.pdbx_seq_one_letter_code
_entity_poly.pdbx_strand_id
1 'polypeptide(L)'
;MLGYICKYAPIEVFEAMGVEMKRMEPEVTNFNQADILMHPNICSFTKGLLEDVFMNEYEGIVLTTCCDSIRRLYDVLKEKMPD
;
A
#
# COMPACT_ATOMS: atom_id res chain seq x y z
N MET A 1 -12.74 0.75 -5.64
CA MET A 1 -12.08 1.68 -4.72
C MET A 1 -10.56 1.56 -4.84
N LEU A 2 -9.85 2.70 -4.90
CA LEU A 2 -8.39 2.76 -4.88
C LEU A 2 -7.86 3.12 -3.50
N GLY A 3 -6.82 2.42 -3.05
CA GLY A 3 -6.11 2.73 -1.81
C GLY A 3 -5.07 3.85 -1.99
N TYR A 4 -4.86 4.68 -0.98
CA TYR A 4 -3.74 5.63 -0.94
C TYR A 4 -3.18 5.80 0.46
N ILE A 5 -1.89 6.16 0.54
CA ILE A 5 -1.17 6.25 1.83
C ILE A 5 -0.68 7.66 2.16
N CYS A 6 -0.39 8.47 1.14
CA CYS A 6 0.34 9.71 1.32
C CYS A 6 -0.60 10.90 1.15
N LYS A 7 -0.41 11.95 1.97
CA LYS A 7 -1.12 13.22 1.80
C LYS A 7 -0.86 13.91 0.45
N TYR A 8 0.21 13.53 -0.25
CA TYR A 8 0.54 14.05 -1.58
C TYR A 8 -0.08 13.21 -2.70
N ALA A 9 -0.85 12.17 -2.39
CA ALA A 9 -1.64 11.47 -3.40
C ALA A 9 -2.71 12.45 -3.94
N PRO A 10 -2.89 12.58 -5.25
CA PRO A 10 -3.80 13.54 -5.86
C PRO A 10 -5.25 13.03 -5.79
N ILE A 11 -5.80 12.89 -4.59
CA ILE A 11 -7.10 12.25 -4.34
C ILE A 11 -8.23 12.98 -5.07
N GLU A 12 -8.19 14.31 -5.12
CA GLU A 12 -9.22 15.15 -5.72
C GLU A 12 -9.34 14.90 -7.24
N VAL A 13 -8.23 14.52 -7.89
CA VAL A 13 -8.21 14.19 -9.32
C VAL A 13 -8.94 12.88 -9.57
N PHE A 14 -8.71 11.86 -8.75
CA PHE A 14 -9.37 10.56 -8.86
C PHE A 14 -10.86 10.65 -8.49
N GLU A 15 -11.19 11.38 -7.42
CA GLU A 15 -12.58 11.62 -7.02
C GLU A 15 -13.37 12.37 -8.10
N ALA A 16 -12.76 13.36 -8.77
CA ALA A 16 -13.36 14.04 -9.91
C ALA A 16 -13.63 13.12 -11.12
N MET A 17 -12.89 12.00 -11.21
CA MET A 17 -13.13 10.94 -12.20
C MET A 17 -14.17 9.89 -11.75
N GLY A 18 -14.79 10.08 -10.58
CA GLY A 18 -15.78 9.16 -10.01
C GLY A 18 -15.16 7.94 -9.31
N VAL A 19 -13.87 7.98 -9.01
CA VAL A 19 -13.18 6.90 -8.29
C VAL A 19 -13.30 7.11 -6.79
N GLU A 20 -13.73 6.09 -6.07
CA GLU A 20 -13.72 6.08 -4.61
C GLU A 20 -12.28 5.88 -4.09
N MET A 21 -11.81 6.84 -3.30
CA MET A 21 -10.46 6.84 -2.71
C MET A 21 -10.52 6.48 -1.23
N LYS A 22 -9.74 5.49 -0.80
CA LYS A 22 -9.63 5.09 0.61
C LYS A 22 -8.23 5.32 1.15
N ARG A 23 -8.15 6.10 2.22
CA ARG A 23 -6.91 6.24 2.98
C ARG A 23 -6.63 4.92 3.69
N MET A 24 -5.45 4.36 3.45
CA MET A 24 -5.02 3.12 4.09
C MET A 24 -4.38 3.44 5.43
N GLU A 25 -4.99 2.94 6.50
CA GLU A 25 -4.49 3.01 7.86
C GLU A 25 -4.42 1.57 8.38
N PRO A 26 -3.26 0.90 8.26
CA PRO A 26 -3.15 -0.52 8.53
C PRO A 26 -3.32 -0.81 10.03
N GLU A 27 -4.38 -1.52 10.37
CA GLU A 27 -4.66 -2.04 11.72
C GLU A 27 -4.45 -3.55 11.74
N VAL A 28 -3.19 -3.98 11.60
CA VAL A 28 -2.86 -5.41 11.53
C VAL A 28 -2.31 -5.93 12.86
N THR A 29 -2.63 -7.19 13.17
CA THR A 29 -2.22 -7.84 14.43
C THR A 29 -0.88 -8.58 14.33
N ASN A 30 -0.37 -8.79 13.11
CA ASN A 30 0.89 -9.46 12.82
C ASN A 30 1.45 -9.03 11.46
N PHE A 31 2.67 -9.46 11.13
CA PHE A 31 3.39 -9.13 9.89
C PHE A 31 3.80 -10.40 9.11
N ASN A 32 2.95 -11.43 9.11
CA ASN A 32 3.31 -12.75 8.57
C ASN A 32 3.73 -12.71 7.09
N GLN A 33 3.00 -11.98 6.23
CA GLN A 33 3.38 -11.81 4.82
C GLN A 33 4.62 -10.94 4.70
N ALA A 34 4.69 -9.83 5.44
CA ALA A 34 5.80 -8.91 5.35
C ALA A 34 7.12 -9.49 5.85
N ASP A 35 7.11 -10.38 6.85
CA ASP A 35 8.32 -11.04 7.34
C ASP A 35 8.84 -12.11 6.37
N ILE A 36 8.00 -12.61 5.45
CA ILE A 36 8.40 -13.52 4.36
C ILE A 36 8.87 -12.74 3.13
N LEU A 37 8.17 -11.64 2.81
CA LEU A 37 8.30 -10.94 1.53
C LEU A 37 9.20 -9.71 1.59
N MET A 38 9.48 -9.19 2.77
CA MET A 38 10.25 -7.96 2.96
C MET A 38 11.44 -8.18 3.89
N HIS A 39 12.41 -7.28 3.80
CA HIS A 39 13.54 -7.29 4.73
C HIS A 39 13.08 -6.93 6.16
N PRO A 40 13.61 -7.58 7.22
CA PRO A 40 13.18 -7.36 8.60
C PRO A 40 13.23 -5.90 9.08
N ASN A 41 14.22 -5.14 8.61
CA ASN A 41 14.44 -3.72 8.98
C ASN A 41 13.59 -2.71 8.18
N ILE A 42 12.58 -3.16 7.43
CA ILE A 42 11.61 -2.26 6.79
C ILE A 42 10.66 -1.65 7.84
N CYS A 43 10.23 -0.41 7.62
CA CYS A 43 9.28 0.30 8.46
C CYS A 43 8.03 -0.56 8.76
N SER A 44 7.64 -0.64 10.03
CA SER A 44 6.47 -1.38 10.48
C SER A 44 5.18 -0.92 9.82
N PHE A 45 5.05 0.39 9.52
CA PHE A 45 3.91 0.91 8.76
C PHE A 45 3.83 0.28 7.37
N THR A 46 4.95 0.20 6.65
CA THR A 46 5.02 -0.44 5.33
C THR A 46 4.72 -1.94 5.40
N LYS A 47 5.22 -2.63 6.43
CA LYS A 47 4.86 -4.04 6.68
C LYS A 47 3.35 -4.18 6.87
N GLY A 48 2.76 -3.33 7.70
CA GLY A 48 1.32 -3.31 7.92
C GLY A 48 0.50 -2.99 6.66
N LEU A 49 0.99 -2.08 5.80
CA LEU A 49 0.37 -1.83 4.51
C LEU A 49 0.36 -3.09 3.64
N LEU A 50 1.47 -3.85 3.57
CA LEU A 50 1.49 -5.08 2.80
C LEU A 50 0.42 -6.07 3.29
N GLU A 51 0.31 -6.25 4.61
CA GLU A 51 -0.73 -7.10 5.20
C GLU A 51 -2.14 -6.59 4.86
N ASP A 52 -2.40 -5.29 5.01
CA ASP A 52 -3.69 -4.67 4.71
C ASP A 52 -4.08 -4.86 3.24
N VAL A 53 -3.12 -4.80 2.32
CA VAL A 53 -3.31 -5.06 0.90
C VAL A 53 -3.70 -6.51 0.63
N PHE A 54 -3.14 -7.47 1.35
CA PHE A 54 -3.53 -8.87 1.22
C PHE A 54 -4.86 -9.20 1.91
N MET A 55 -5.26 -8.43 2.93
CA MET A 55 -6.50 -8.64 3.67
C MET A 55 -7.73 -7.98 3.04
N ASN A 56 -7.54 -6.88 2.30
CA ASN A 56 -8.63 -6.11 1.71
C ASN A 56 -8.58 -6.19 0.18
N GLU A 57 -9.75 -6.11 -0.45
CA GLU A 57 -9.87 -6.07 -1.91
C GLU A 57 -9.78 -4.61 -2.41
N TYR A 58 -8.59 -4.20 -2.84
CA TYR A 58 -8.37 -2.94 -3.56
C TYR A 58 -8.30 -3.19 -5.07
N GLU A 59 -8.93 -2.34 -5.87
CA GLU A 59 -8.75 -2.38 -7.34
C GLU A 59 -7.35 -1.93 -7.76
N GLY A 60 -6.71 -1.12 -6.93
CA GLY A 60 -5.37 -0.60 -7.14
C GLY A 60 -4.97 0.33 -6.01
N ILE A 61 -3.69 0.69 -5.97
CA ILE A 61 -3.11 1.49 -4.89
C ILE A 61 -2.23 2.59 -5.48
N VAL A 62 -2.41 3.81 -4.98
CA VAL A 62 -1.57 4.96 -5.31
C VAL A 62 -0.44 5.07 -4.29
N LEU A 63 0.76 4.67 -4.71
CA LEU A 63 1.99 4.83 -3.95
C LEU A 63 2.77 6.04 -4.45
N THR A 64 3.05 6.99 -3.56
CA THR A 64 4.01 8.06 -3.83
C THR A 64 5.40 7.65 -3.37
N THR A 65 6.44 8.04 -4.09
CA THR A 65 7.84 7.74 -3.74
C THR A 65 8.34 8.63 -2.59
N CYS A 66 7.64 8.61 -1.45
CA CYS A 66 7.92 9.46 -0.29
C CYS A 66 9.08 8.96 0.58
N CYS A 67 9.36 7.65 0.57
CA CYS A 67 10.53 7.06 1.23
C CYS A 67 10.95 5.74 0.56
N ASP A 68 12.12 5.20 0.92
CA ASP A 68 12.62 3.94 0.36
C ASP A 68 11.72 2.74 0.72
N SER A 69 11.14 2.71 1.93
CA SER A 69 10.25 1.62 2.34
C SER A 69 9.03 1.49 1.42
N ILE A 70 8.42 2.61 0.99
CA ILE A 70 7.31 2.58 0.03
C ILE A 70 7.77 2.16 -1.37
N ARG A 71 9.00 2.51 -1.79
CA ARG A 71 9.56 2.00 -3.06
C ARG A 71 9.74 0.49 -3.01
N ARG A 72 10.25 -0.05 -1.90
CA ARG A 72 10.38 -1.50 -1.68
C ARG A 72 9.02 -2.20 -1.62
N LEU A 73 8.00 -1.56 -1.05
CA LEU A 73 6.63 -2.07 -1.10
C LEU A 73 6.13 -2.19 -2.53
N TYR A 74 6.33 -1.16 -3.37
CA TYR A 74 5.97 -1.22 -4.79
C TYR A 74 6.65 -2.40 -5.50
N ASP A 75 7.96 -2.59 -5.26
CA ASP A 75 8.72 -3.68 -5.87
C ASP A 75 8.12 -5.05 -5.51
N VAL A 76 7.78 -5.27 -4.23
CA VAL A 76 7.16 -6.51 -3.75
C VAL A 76 5.75 -6.70 -4.31
N LEU A 77 4.92 -5.67 -4.28
CA LEU A 77 3.54 -5.74 -4.79
C LEU A 77 3.51 -6.06 -6.28
N LYS A 78 4.38 -5.42 -7.07
CA LYS A 78 4.50 -5.68 -8.51
C LYS A 78 4.91 -7.12 -8.82
N GLU A 79 5.74 -7.73 -8.00
CA GLU A 79 6.14 -9.12 -8.17
C GLU A 79 5.01 -10.09 -7.81
N LYS A 80 4.23 -9.79 -6.75
CA LYS A 80 3.21 -10.71 -6.22
C LYS A 80 1.83 -10.52 -6.83
N MET A 81 1.53 -9.35 -7.36
CA MET A 81 0.25 -8.97 -7.96
C MET A 81 0.51 -8.34 -9.33
N PRO A 82 0.93 -9.13 -10.33
CA PRO A 82 1.07 -8.64 -11.71
C PRO A 82 -0.29 -8.30 -12.32
N ASP A 83 -0.29 -7.34 -13.24
CA ASP A 83 -1.48 -6.86 -13.99
C ASP A 83 -2.23 -7.98 -14.74
#